data_AF-A0A9E5L7W7-F1
#
_entry.id   AF-A0A9E5L7W7-F1
#
_cell.length_a   1.000
_cell.length_b   1.000
_cell.length_c   1.000
_cell.angle_alpha   90.00
_cell.angle_beta   90.00
_cell.angle_gamma   90.00
#
_symmetry.space_group_name_H-M   'P 1'
#
loop_
_entity.id
_entity.type
_entity.pdbx_description
1 polymer ?
#
loop_
_entity_poly.entity_id
_entity_poly.type
_entity_poly.pdbx_seq_one_letter_code
_entity_poly.pdbx_strand_id
1 'polypeptide(L)'
;MKNLKKIVFIIFCLIFVSCSVENNNLDTLNGNQVQLPNVIKILESKQYNSKGNFDFYFTAESDFVGGSGGCYTVNVRVYIHDISNGMKTLIVNENVKVGDCPKEKSNTKSLNSECESFSLKNGDSFFSNGTQSPYCMSQLIKYDIIYNNYIESMSKFRDKN
;
A
#
# COMPACT_ATOMS: atom_id res chain seq x y z
N MET A 1 46.66 14.89 59.04
CA MET A 1 46.73 15.15 57.59
C MET A 1 45.33 15.38 57.07
N LYS A 2 45.08 16.59 56.52
CA LYS A 2 44.16 16.98 55.42
C LYS A 2 42.72 16.42 55.43
N ASN A 3 41.63 17.15 55.25
CA ASN A 3 41.26 18.57 55.28
C ASN A 3 39.73 18.55 55.11
N LEU A 4 38.97 19.14 56.03
CA LEU A 4 37.57 19.53 55.79
C LEU A 4 37.56 20.69 54.78
N LYS A 5 36.92 20.56 53.60
CA LYS A 5 36.54 21.71 52.76
C LYS A 5 35.29 21.44 51.88
N LYS A 6 34.25 22.25 52.14
CA LYS A 6 33.37 23.02 51.21
C LYS A 6 32.46 22.22 50.26
N ILE A 7 31.13 22.25 50.44
CA ILE A 7 30.14 23.14 49.76
C ILE A 7 30.23 23.07 48.24
N VAL A 8 29.15 22.63 47.57
CA VAL A 8 28.42 23.38 46.52
C VAL A 8 27.07 22.70 46.24
N PHE A 9 26.00 23.45 46.50
CA PHE A 9 24.62 23.20 46.12
C PHE A 9 24.46 23.69 44.67
N ILE A 10 24.27 22.81 43.68
CA ILE A 10 23.85 23.22 42.33
C ILE A 10 22.68 22.34 41.91
N ILE A 11 21.49 22.91 42.10
CA ILE A 11 20.29 22.59 41.34
C ILE A 11 20.61 22.93 39.89
N PHE A 12 20.76 21.93 39.04
CA PHE A 12 20.79 22.12 37.60
C PHE A 12 19.47 21.61 37.03
N CYS A 13 18.55 22.54 36.84
CA CYS A 13 17.39 22.41 35.97
C CYS A 13 17.87 22.04 34.57
N LEU A 14 17.92 20.74 34.25
CA LEU A 14 17.84 20.31 32.86
C LEU A 14 16.37 20.32 32.47
N ILE A 15 15.96 21.50 32.01
CA ILE A 15 14.83 21.69 31.13
C ILE A 15 15.14 20.82 29.91
N PHE A 16 14.62 19.60 29.89
CA PHE A 16 14.43 18.91 28.63
C PHE A 16 13.40 19.75 27.87
N VAL A 17 13.90 20.59 26.98
CA VAL A 17 13.15 21.08 25.83
C VAL A 17 12.71 19.81 25.09
N SER A 18 11.54 19.31 25.45
CA SER A 18 10.78 18.45 24.58
C SER A 18 10.40 19.33 23.41
N CYS A 19 11.20 19.28 22.34
CA CYS A 19 10.68 19.58 21.02
C CYS A 19 9.52 18.61 20.83
N SER A 20 8.32 19.12 21.03
CA SER A 20 7.07 18.51 20.61
C SER A 20 7.16 18.36 19.09
N VAL A 21 7.70 17.24 18.64
CA VAL A 21 7.40 16.75 17.30
C VAL A 21 5.91 16.47 17.32
N GLU A 22 5.21 17.25 16.50
CA GLU A 22 3.78 17.20 16.28
C GLU A 22 3.35 15.73 16.10
N ASN A 23 2.62 15.22 17.09
CA ASN A 23 1.99 13.90 17.04
C ASN A 23 0.97 13.92 15.90
N ASN A 24 1.40 13.47 14.72
CA ASN A 24 0.49 12.99 13.72
C ASN A 24 -0.16 11.74 14.29
N ASN A 25 -1.41 11.87 14.73
CA ASN A 25 -2.25 10.79 15.24
C ASN A 25 -2.02 9.52 14.44
N LEU A 26 -1.36 8.57 15.09
CA LEU A 26 -1.18 7.22 14.60
C LEU A 26 -2.23 6.40 15.34
N ASP A 27 -3.40 6.31 14.72
CA ASP A 27 -4.52 5.54 15.25
C ASP A 27 -4.06 4.10 15.46
N THR A 28 -3.93 3.75 16.74
CA THR A 28 -3.44 2.46 17.20
C THR A 28 -4.64 1.52 17.23
N LEU A 29 -4.77 0.65 16.23
CA LEU A 29 -5.66 -0.51 16.31
C LEU A 29 -4.86 -1.72 16.82
N ASN A 30 -5.40 -2.34 17.85
CA ASN A 30 -4.75 -3.31 18.71
C ASN A 30 -4.77 -4.72 18.08
N GLY A 31 -3.66 -5.47 18.21
CA GLY A 31 -3.61 -6.92 18.00
C GLY A 31 -2.63 -7.39 16.90
N ASN A 32 -1.33 -7.39 17.17
CA ASN A 32 -0.26 -8.00 16.35
C ASN A 32 -0.18 -7.58 14.87
N GLN A 33 -0.82 -6.49 14.47
CA GLN A 33 -0.76 -5.97 13.12
C GLN A 33 0.42 -5.03 13.01
N VAL A 34 1.30 -5.27 12.03
CA VAL A 34 2.20 -4.24 11.50
C VAL A 34 1.33 -3.03 11.26
N GLN A 35 1.62 -1.91 11.95
CA GLN A 35 0.91 -0.65 11.74
C GLN A 35 1.14 -0.25 10.30
N LEU A 36 0.18 -0.58 9.44
CA LEU A 36 0.25 -0.21 8.06
C LEU A 36 0.22 1.33 8.05
N PRO A 37 1.24 2.00 7.48
CA PRO A 37 1.12 3.43 7.31
C PRO A 37 -0.15 3.71 6.52
N ASN A 38 -0.81 4.84 6.78
CA ASN A 38 -2.02 5.21 6.05
C ASN A 38 -1.68 5.35 4.56
N VAL A 39 -1.89 4.27 3.79
CA VAL A 39 -1.45 4.13 2.40
C VAL A 39 -2.09 5.21 1.55
N ILE A 40 -3.36 5.52 1.81
CA ILE A 40 -4.10 6.60 1.14
C ILE A 40 -3.39 7.94 1.35
N LYS A 41 -3.04 8.29 2.60
CA LYS A 41 -2.32 9.54 2.90
C LYS A 41 -0.96 9.60 2.19
N ILE A 42 -0.23 8.49 2.13
CA ILE A 42 1.05 8.41 1.39
C ILE A 42 0.80 8.66 -0.09
N LEU A 43 -0.18 7.98 -0.69
CA LEU A 43 -0.49 8.10 -2.11
C LEU A 43 -0.96 9.50 -2.49
N GLU A 44 -1.82 10.12 -1.67
CA GLU A 44 -2.23 11.51 -1.82
C GLU A 44 -1.02 12.45 -1.76
N SER A 45 -0.14 12.28 -0.77
CA SER A 45 1.05 13.13 -0.64
C SER A 45 1.99 13.04 -1.86
N LYS A 46 2.13 11.85 -2.47
CA LYS A 46 2.95 11.62 -3.67
C LYS A 46 2.31 12.16 -4.95
N GLN A 47 0.99 12.08 -5.07
CA GLN A 47 0.28 12.59 -6.25
C GLN A 47 0.40 14.11 -6.38
N TYR A 48 0.46 14.83 -5.24
CA TYR A 48 0.56 16.29 -5.23
C TYR A 48 1.99 16.83 -5.05
N ASN A 49 2.90 16.07 -4.43
CA ASN A 49 4.28 16.52 -4.18
C ASN A 49 5.31 15.64 -4.89
N SER A 50 5.81 16.12 -6.04
CA SER A 50 6.86 15.45 -6.83
C SER A 50 8.26 15.51 -6.22
N LYS A 51 8.45 16.17 -5.07
CA LYS A 51 9.77 16.45 -4.45
C LYS A 51 9.99 15.85 -3.06
N GLY A 52 9.03 15.10 -2.52
CA GLY A 52 9.22 14.44 -1.23
C GLY A 52 10.15 13.23 -1.35
N ASN A 53 11.19 13.17 -0.51
CA ASN A 53 11.96 11.95 -0.32
C ASN A 53 11.14 11.05 0.61
N PHE A 54 10.42 10.10 0.04
CA PHE A 54 9.56 9.21 0.81
C PHE A 54 10.29 7.91 1.07
N ASP A 55 10.31 7.48 2.32
CA ASP A 55 10.83 6.17 2.74
C ASP A 55 9.94 4.99 2.29
N PHE A 56 9.01 5.23 1.35
CA PHE A 56 8.11 4.20 0.84
C PHE A 56 8.08 4.19 -0.68
N TYR A 57 7.98 3.01 -1.28
CA TYR A 57 7.65 2.84 -2.69
C TYR A 57 6.63 1.71 -2.89
N PHE A 58 6.02 1.66 -4.07
CA PHE A 58 4.99 0.68 -4.40
C PHE A 58 5.45 -0.17 -5.57
N THR A 59 5.05 -1.43 -5.58
CA THR A 59 5.23 -2.35 -6.72
C THR A 59 3.95 -3.12 -6.96
N ALA A 60 3.71 -3.51 -8.20
CA ALA A 60 2.70 -4.51 -8.55
C ALA A 60 3.36 -5.77 -9.11
N GLU A 61 2.76 -6.91 -8.80
CA GLU A 61 3.12 -8.21 -9.35
C GLU A 61 1.87 -8.85 -9.96
N SER A 62 2.07 -9.61 -11.03
CA SER A 62 0.98 -10.24 -11.78
C SER A 62 1.32 -11.71 -12.08
N ASP A 63 0.41 -12.61 -11.74
CA ASP A 63 0.53 -14.05 -12.03
C ASP A 63 -0.64 -14.57 -12.84
N PHE A 64 -0.37 -15.49 -13.77
CA PHE A 64 -1.41 -16.19 -14.49
C PHE A 64 -2.24 -17.06 -13.55
N VAL A 65 -3.57 -16.95 -13.63
CA VAL A 65 -4.50 -17.84 -12.92
C VAL A 65 -5.11 -18.86 -13.88
N GLY A 66 -5.53 -18.40 -15.05
CA GLY A 66 -6.19 -19.25 -16.05
C GLY A 66 -6.74 -18.42 -17.19
N GLY A 67 -7.13 -19.07 -18.29
CA GLY A 67 -7.71 -18.36 -19.43
C GLY A 67 -7.91 -19.25 -20.63
N SER A 68 -8.74 -18.78 -21.56
CA SER A 68 -8.98 -19.44 -22.84
C SER A 68 -9.48 -18.43 -23.87
N GLY A 69 -9.17 -18.66 -25.14
CA GLY A 69 -9.73 -17.85 -26.24
C GLY A 69 -9.37 -16.36 -26.15
N GLY A 70 -8.15 -16.02 -25.73
CA GLY A 70 -7.70 -14.63 -25.61
C GLY A 70 -8.21 -13.87 -24.38
N CYS A 71 -9.03 -14.51 -23.54
CA CYS A 71 -9.44 -13.98 -22.24
C CYS A 71 -8.64 -14.64 -21.11
N TYR A 72 -7.93 -13.83 -20.33
CA TYR A 72 -7.08 -14.30 -19.26
C TYR A 72 -7.52 -13.71 -17.92
N THR A 73 -7.51 -14.56 -16.90
CA THR A 73 -7.57 -14.17 -15.50
C THR A 73 -6.15 -14.10 -14.95
N VAL A 74 -5.80 -12.94 -14.42
CA VAL A 74 -4.50 -12.66 -13.83
C VAL A 74 -4.73 -12.23 -12.39
N ASN A 75 -3.94 -12.77 -11.46
CA ASN A 75 -3.92 -12.30 -10.09
C ASN A 75 -2.94 -11.12 -9.99
N VAL A 76 -3.39 -10.00 -9.45
CA VAL A 76 -2.58 -8.79 -9.27
C VAL A 76 -2.43 -8.53 -7.78
N ARG A 77 -1.18 -8.35 -7.36
CA ARG A 77 -0.82 -8.03 -5.99
C ARG A 77 -0.07 -6.72 -5.95
N VAL A 78 -0.48 -5.84 -5.05
CA VAL A 78 0.21 -4.56 -4.82
C VAL A 78 0.88 -4.62 -3.46
N TYR A 79 2.13 -4.15 -3.43
CA TYR A 79 2.93 -4.08 -2.23
C TYR A 79 3.35 -2.64 -1.96
N ILE A 80 3.38 -2.28 -0.68
CA ILE A 80 4.14 -1.13 -0.19
C ILE A 80 5.46 -1.65 0.39
N HIS A 81 6.55 -0.94 0.10
CA HIS A 81 7.87 -1.22 0.61
C HIS A 81 8.29 -0.07 1.50
N ASP A 82 8.76 -0.37 2.70
CA ASP A 82 9.36 0.57 3.63
C ASP A 82 10.89 0.48 3.51
N ILE A 83 11.51 1.56 3.06
CA ILE A 83 12.95 1.66 2.83
C ILE A 83 13.71 1.66 4.17
N SER A 84 13.11 2.20 5.23
CA SER A 84 13.79 2.36 6.53
C SER A 84 14.09 1.03 7.21
N ASN A 85 13.23 0.03 7.01
CA ASN A 85 13.33 -1.29 7.62
C ASN A 85 13.32 -2.45 6.61
N GLY A 86 13.19 -2.16 5.31
CA GLY A 86 13.19 -3.16 4.24
C GLY A 86 11.91 -4.01 4.16
N MET A 87 10.85 -3.67 4.90
CA MET A 87 9.62 -4.46 4.92
C MET A 87 8.85 -4.32 3.60
N LYS A 88 8.40 -5.46 3.07
CA LYS A 88 7.45 -5.55 1.95
C LYS A 88 6.11 -6.02 2.49
N THR A 89 5.08 -5.20 2.34
CA THR A 89 3.74 -5.51 2.87
C THR A 89 2.71 -5.57 1.74
N LEU A 90 1.95 -6.67 1.69
CA LEU A 90 0.84 -6.85 0.76
C LEU A 90 -0.32 -5.93 1.15
N ILE A 91 -0.80 -5.11 0.21
CA ILE A 91 -1.86 -4.15 0.46
C ILE A 91 -3.10 -4.37 -0.40
N VAL A 92 -2.96 -5.03 -1.55
CA VAL A 92 -4.07 -5.44 -2.44
C VAL A 92 -3.76 -6.81 -3.02
N ASN A 93 -4.78 -7.67 -3.14
CA ASN A 93 -4.69 -8.95 -3.82
C ASN A 93 -6.02 -9.29 -4.51
N GLU A 94 -6.15 -8.98 -5.79
CA GLU A 94 -7.39 -9.20 -6.55
C GLU A 94 -7.12 -9.81 -7.92
N ASN A 95 -8.15 -10.37 -8.54
CA ASN A 95 -8.04 -10.86 -9.91
C ASN A 95 -8.49 -9.79 -10.90
N VAL A 96 -7.96 -9.89 -12.11
CA VAL A 96 -8.34 -9.05 -13.25
C VAL A 96 -8.53 -9.93 -14.48
N LYS A 97 -9.62 -9.67 -15.21
CA LYS A 97 -9.84 -10.20 -16.57
C LYS A 97 -9.18 -9.25 -17.56
N VAL A 98 -8.32 -9.78 -18.43
CA VAL A 98 -7.57 -9.03 -19.45
C VAL A 98 -7.67 -9.74 -20.80
N GLY A 99 -7.62 -8.95 -21.88
CA GLY A 99 -7.76 -9.43 -23.25
C GLY A 99 -9.21 -9.47 -23.74
N ASP A 100 -9.50 -10.39 -24.65
CA ASP A 100 -10.80 -10.49 -25.35
C ASP A 100 -11.84 -11.23 -24.49
N CYS A 101 -12.10 -10.68 -23.31
CA CYS A 101 -13.06 -11.26 -22.38
C CYS A 101 -14.51 -10.90 -22.77
N PRO A 102 -15.46 -11.85 -22.68
CA PRO A 102 -16.87 -11.56 -22.79
C PRO A 102 -17.25 -10.46 -21.79
N LYS A 103 -18.01 -9.46 -22.25
CA LYS A 103 -18.52 -8.40 -21.39
C LYS A 103 -19.53 -8.99 -20.41
N GLU A 104 -19.09 -9.32 -19.22
CA GLU A 104 -20.01 -9.70 -18.15
C GLU A 104 -20.72 -8.44 -17.63
N LYS A 105 -22.04 -8.53 -17.47
CA LYS A 105 -22.80 -7.51 -16.74
C LYS A 105 -22.33 -7.58 -15.28
N SER A 106 -21.51 -6.64 -14.87
CA SER A 106 -21.01 -6.50 -13.49
C SER A 106 -22.20 -6.50 -12.52
N ASN A 107 -22.50 -7.65 -11.92
CA ASN A 107 -23.55 -7.83 -10.92
C ASN A 107 -23.27 -9.04 -10.01
N THR A 108 -22.00 -9.39 -9.84
CA THR A 108 -21.58 -10.35 -8.83
C THR A 108 -21.00 -9.59 -7.65
N LYS A 109 -21.87 -9.23 -6.70
CA LYS A 109 -21.42 -9.06 -5.31
C LYS A 109 -20.87 -10.42 -4.88
N SER A 110 -19.55 -10.57 -4.88
CA SER A 110 -18.90 -11.72 -4.27
C SER A 110 -19.36 -11.78 -2.82
N LEU A 111 -20.00 -12.88 -2.42
CA LEU A 111 -20.67 -13.02 -1.13
C LEU A 111 -19.72 -12.89 0.08
N ASN A 112 -18.40 -12.86 -0.14
CA ASN A 112 -17.39 -12.94 0.91
C ASN A 112 -16.25 -11.89 0.80
N SER A 113 -16.37 -10.85 -0.04
CA SER A 113 -15.35 -9.79 -0.08
C SER A 113 -15.93 -8.40 -0.18
N GLU A 114 -15.40 -7.48 0.62
CA GLU A 114 -15.77 -6.07 0.65
C GLU A 114 -15.39 -5.31 -0.63
N CYS A 115 -14.54 -5.88 -1.49
CA CYS A 115 -14.10 -5.25 -2.73
C CYS A 115 -15.10 -5.45 -3.88
N GLU A 116 -15.67 -4.34 -4.35
CA GLU A 116 -16.56 -4.31 -5.51
C GLU A 116 -15.79 -4.48 -6.83
N SER A 117 -16.34 -5.29 -7.73
CA SER A 117 -15.83 -5.43 -9.10
C SER A 117 -15.97 -4.13 -9.88
N PHE A 118 -14.96 -3.77 -10.66
CA PHE A 118 -14.96 -2.57 -11.49
C PHE A 118 -14.17 -2.79 -12.78
N SER A 119 -14.29 -1.88 -13.75
CA SER A 119 -13.54 -1.95 -15.00
C SER A 119 -12.76 -0.68 -15.25
N LEU A 120 -11.55 -0.84 -15.77
CA LEU A 120 -10.69 0.24 -16.21
C LEU A 120 -11.05 0.68 -17.63
N LYS A 121 -10.63 1.89 -18.00
CA LYS A 121 -10.86 2.46 -19.35
C LYS A 121 -10.21 1.64 -20.46
N ASN A 122 -9.16 0.89 -20.14
CA ASN A 122 -8.45 0.01 -21.07
C ASN A 122 -9.15 -1.34 -21.29
N GLY A 123 -10.30 -1.60 -20.64
CA GLY A 123 -11.08 -2.82 -20.80
C GLY A 123 -10.79 -3.90 -19.75
N ASP A 124 -9.78 -3.72 -18.89
CA ASP A 124 -9.46 -4.67 -17.83
C ASP A 124 -10.56 -4.63 -16.74
N SER A 125 -11.04 -5.79 -16.30
CA SER A 125 -12.10 -5.90 -15.30
C SER A 125 -11.61 -6.58 -14.04
N PHE A 126 -11.52 -5.84 -12.95
CA PHE A 126 -11.14 -6.33 -11.63
C PHE A 126 -12.31 -6.98 -10.91
N PHE A 127 -12.01 -8.04 -10.18
CA PHE A 127 -12.95 -8.75 -9.32
C PHE A 127 -12.20 -9.44 -8.19
N SER A 128 -12.89 -9.57 -7.06
CA SER A 128 -12.32 -10.26 -5.91
C SER A 128 -12.00 -11.72 -6.20
N ASN A 129 -10.88 -12.18 -5.63
CA ASN A 129 -10.47 -13.58 -5.63
C ASN A 129 -10.83 -14.30 -4.31
N GLY A 130 -11.60 -13.66 -3.43
CA GLY A 130 -11.97 -14.18 -2.11
C GLY A 130 -10.89 -14.04 -1.03
N THR A 131 -9.72 -13.50 -1.36
CA THR A 131 -8.66 -13.22 -0.38
C THR A 131 -8.87 -11.84 0.24
N GLN A 132 -8.77 -11.75 1.56
CA GLN A 132 -8.82 -10.47 2.24
C GLN A 132 -7.47 -9.73 2.12
N SER A 133 -7.52 -8.46 1.72
CA SER A 133 -6.38 -7.55 1.74
C SER A 133 -6.76 -6.24 2.44
N PRO A 134 -5.78 -5.46 2.96
CA PRO A 134 -6.06 -4.20 3.65
C PRO A 134 -6.83 -3.18 2.81
N TYR A 135 -6.67 -3.20 1.49
CA TYR A 135 -7.37 -2.32 0.56
C TYR A 135 -7.89 -3.10 -0.64
N CYS A 136 -8.85 -2.50 -1.33
CA CYS A 136 -9.34 -2.91 -2.63
C CYS A 136 -8.62 -2.16 -3.75
N MET A 137 -8.43 -2.80 -4.90
CA MET A 137 -7.84 -2.15 -6.07
C MET A 137 -8.66 -0.94 -6.51
N SER A 138 -9.99 -1.00 -6.39
CA SER A 138 -10.89 0.14 -6.68
C SER A 138 -10.57 1.40 -5.87
N GLN A 139 -10.01 1.25 -4.66
CA GLN A 139 -9.61 2.37 -3.81
C GLN A 139 -8.26 2.97 -4.23
N LEU A 140 -7.32 2.13 -4.69
CA LEU A 140 -5.93 2.52 -4.90
C LEU A 140 -5.57 2.81 -6.37
N ILE A 141 -6.25 2.19 -7.33
CA ILE A 141 -5.89 2.28 -8.76
C ILE A 141 -6.09 3.69 -9.34
N LYS A 142 -6.83 4.56 -8.65
CA LYS A 142 -7.03 5.98 -9.00
C LYS A 142 -5.75 6.82 -8.88
N TYR A 143 -4.74 6.33 -8.15
CA TYR A 143 -3.46 7.02 -7.98
C TYR A 143 -2.49 6.58 -9.08
N ASP A 144 -1.88 7.55 -9.77
CA ASP A 144 -1.00 7.29 -10.94
C ASP A 144 0.14 6.31 -10.63
N ILE A 145 0.73 6.39 -9.44
CA ILE A 145 1.80 5.46 -9.03
C ILE A 145 1.30 4.00 -8.97
N ILE A 146 0.07 3.77 -8.55
CA ILE A 146 -0.52 2.41 -8.50
C ILE A 146 -0.89 1.97 -9.91
N TYR A 147 -1.55 2.85 -10.69
CA TYR A 147 -1.91 2.56 -12.07
C TYR A 147 -0.68 2.25 -12.94
N ASN A 148 0.38 3.03 -12.86
CA ASN A 148 1.59 2.83 -13.65
C ASN A 148 2.30 1.52 -13.27
N ASN A 149 2.41 1.20 -11.98
CA ASN A 149 2.93 -0.09 -11.53
C ASN A 149 2.09 -1.26 -12.03
N TYR A 150 0.76 -1.13 -12.00
CA TYR A 150 -0.15 -2.13 -12.57
C TYR A 150 0.10 -2.33 -14.06
N ILE A 151 0.14 -1.25 -14.85
CA ILE A 151 0.39 -1.32 -16.30
C ILE A 151 1.76 -1.95 -16.60
N GLU A 152 2.80 -1.60 -15.85
CA GLU A 152 4.13 -2.20 -16.00
C GLU A 152 4.10 -3.71 -15.71
N SER A 153 3.46 -4.12 -14.61
CA SER A 153 3.30 -5.53 -14.25
C SER A 153 2.53 -6.30 -15.32
N MET A 154 1.48 -5.70 -15.88
CA MET A 154 0.70 -6.30 -16.97
C MET A 154 1.46 -6.37 -18.29
N SER A 155 2.30 -5.38 -18.61
CA SER A 155 3.19 -5.46 -19.78
C SER A 155 4.13 -6.65 -19.65
N LYS A 156 4.79 -6.81 -18.49
CA LYS A 156 5.68 -7.95 -18.22
C LYS A 156 4.95 -9.29 -18.28
N PHE A 157 3.68 -9.34 -17.86
CA PHE A 157 2.85 -10.52 -18.00
C PHE A 157 2.60 -10.87 -19.47
N ARG A 158 2.26 -9.88 -20.31
CA ARG A 158 1.99 -10.07 -21.75
C ARG A 158 3.23 -10.43 -22.54
N ASP A 159 4.41 -9.93 -22.17
CA ASP A 159 5.65 -10.28 -22.86
C ASP A 159 6.07 -11.74 -22.61
N LYS A 160 5.54 -12.38 -21.56
CA LYS A 160 5.87 -13.76 -21.18
C LYS A 160 4.88 -14.81 -21.68
N ASN A 161 3.67 -14.43 -22.11
CA ASN A 161 2.57 -15.34 -22.43
C ASN A 161 1.92 -14.96 -23.75
#